data_AF-A0A358KKH2-F1
#
_entry.id   AF-A0A358KKH2-F1
#
_cell.length_a   1.000
_cell.length_b   1.000
_cell.length_c   1.000
_cell.angle_alpha   90.00
_cell.angle_beta   90.00
_cell.angle_gamma   90.00
#
_symmetry.space_group_name_H-M   'P 1'
#
loop_
_entity.id
_entity.type
_entity.pdbx_description
1 polymer ?
#
loop_
_entity_poly.entity_id
_entity_poly.type
_entity_poly.pdbx_seq_one_letter_code
_entity_poly.pdbx_strand_id
1 'polypeptide(L)'
;NGAYLLGRAKLKADPAPHAAVRKFFEQYVTGWAEKKPGPHGVVATAAALALDDSAKGKLSPATRNAFAEAWKTQREDGSWDWLKCGWGPYESDDHYGVTLAAIAVASAPENYAATRDAAPGYKKLLSWLKKNQPKLAHQKGMMLWLSNADQAAVSPEDKSGWQKDLLALQQADGGWAIATLGDWKRADGTEQVRNRSDGYGTGFVVFALRKSGLPPDHPAIRKGVSWLKANQRESGRWFTRSTYNDKHHFITHAGTTFALLALGECNELAALKE
;
A
#
# COMPACT_ATOMS: atom_id res chain seq x y z
N ASN A 1 -2.90 11.08 -6.35
CA ASN A 1 -2.10 10.04 -5.65
C ASN A 1 -3.01 8.83 -5.47
N GLY A 2 -2.63 7.65 -5.99
CA GLY A 2 -3.44 6.42 -5.89
C GLY A 2 -3.73 6.00 -4.45
N ALA A 3 -2.85 6.32 -3.50
CA ALA A 3 -3.07 6.06 -2.07
C ALA A 3 -4.41 6.61 -1.56
N TYR A 4 -4.84 7.77 -2.06
CA TYR A 4 -6.11 8.35 -1.67
C TYR A 4 -7.30 7.42 -1.96
N LEU A 5 -7.37 6.81 -3.14
CA LEU A 5 -8.43 5.86 -3.49
C LEU A 5 -8.36 4.57 -2.66
N LEU A 6 -7.16 4.13 -2.23
CA LEU A 6 -6.99 2.92 -1.42
C LEU A 6 -7.74 2.96 -0.09
N GLY A 7 -7.82 4.14 0.53
CA GLY A 7 -8.40 4.29 1.86
C GLY A 7 -9.70 5.09 1.89
N ARG A 8 -9.91 6.03 0.96
CA ARG A 8 -10.97 7.03 1.07
C ARG A 8 -12.37 6.42 1.10
N ALA A 9 -12.66 5.39 0.30
CA ALA A 9 -13.99 4.76 0.26
C ALA A 9 -14.41 4.12 1.60
N LYS A 10 -13.45 3.82 2.48
CA LYS A 10 -13.71 3.23 3.80
C LYS A 10 -13.95 4.27 4.90
N LEU A 11 -13.79 5.56 4.58
CA LEU A 11 -13.93 6.66 5.54
C LEU A 11 -15.28 7.36 5.38
N LYS A 12 -15.96 7.60 6.50
CA LYS A 12 -17.18 8.42 6.56
C LYS A 12 -16.81 9.91 6.46
N ALA A 13 -16.91 10.49 5.27
CA ALA A 13 -16.62 11.91 5.01
C ALA A 13 -17.26 12.35 3.68
N ASP A 14 -17.22 13.65 3.35
CA ASP A 14 -17.78 14.22 2.10
C ASP A 14 -17.37 13.44 0.83
N PRO A 15 -18.32 12.84 0.10
CA PRO A 15 -18.01 12.02 -1.07
C PRO A 15 -17.51 12.81 -2.29
N ALA A 16 -17.66 14.14 -2.36
CA ALA A 16 -17.34 14.89 -3.57
C ALA A 16 -15.85 14.83 -3.99
N PRO A 17 -14.86 15.03 -3.09
CA PRO A 17 -13.45 14.84 -3.43
C PRO A 17 -13.10 13.41 -3.86
N HIS A 18 -13.77 12.42 -3.25
CA HIS A 18 -13.62 11.02 -3.63
C HIS A 18 -14.07 10.74 -5.06
N ALA A 19 -15.28 11.21 -5.40
CA ALA A 19 -15.85 11.08 -6.73
C ALA A 19 -14.98 11.77 -7.80
N ALA A 20 -14.44 12.96 -7.49
CA ALA A 20 -13.56 13.69 -8.42
C ALA A 20 -12.26 12.93 -8.72
N VAL A 21 -11.59 12.40 -7.68
CA VAL A 21 -10.38 11.59 -7.87
C VAL A 21 -10.70 10.28 -8.59
N ARG A 22 -11.80 9.61 -8.24
CA ARG A 22 -12.24 8.39 -8.94
C ARG A 22 -12.44 8.64 -10.43
N LYS A 23 -13.16 9.71 -10.78
CA LYS A 23 -13.42 10.12 -12.18
C LYS A 23 -12.11 10.38 -12.95
N PHE A 24 -11.11 11.00 -12.31
CA PHE A 24 -9.80 11.19 -12.94
C PHE A 24 -9.14 9.85 -13.32
N PHE A 25 -9.17 8.84 -12.45
CA PHE A 25 -8.59 7.53 -12.75
C PHE A 25 -9.36 6.81 -13.87
N GLU A 26 -10.69 6.90 -13.87
CA GLU A 26 -11.52 6.32 -14.94
C GLU A 26 -11.23 6.97 -16.30
N GLN A 27 -11.13 8.31 -16.33
CA GLN A 27 -10.74 9.06 -17.53
C GLN A 27 -9.30 8.76 -17.97
N TYR A 28 -8.40 8.51 -17.02
CA TYR A 28 -7.04 8.11 -17.33
C TYR A 28 -7.01 6.77 -18.06
N VAL A 29 -7.76 5.76 -17.57
CA VAL A 29 -7.91 4.46 -18.23
C VAL A 29 -8.48 4.61 -19.63
N THR A 30 -9.52 5.43 -19.82
CA THR A 30 -10.08 5.65 -21.17
C THR A 30 -9.09 6.29 -22.15
N GLY A 31 -8.14 7.08 -21.65
CA GLY A 31 -7.13 7.74 -22.48
C GLY A 31 -5.90 6.88 -22.82
N TRP A 32 -5.84 5.61 -22.39
CA TRP A 32 -4.65 4.78 -22.60
C TRP A 32 -4.39 4.39 -24.05
N ALA A 33 -5.41 4.37 -24.90
CA ALA A 33 -5.24 4.15 -26.34
C ALA A 33 -4.24 5.15 -26.96
N GLU A 34 -4.25 6.39 -26.47
CA GLU A 34 -3.35 7.46 -26.92
C GLU A 34 -2.10 7.56 -26.05
N LYS A 35 -2.27 7.58 -24.71
CA LYS A 35 -1.19 7.88 -23.76
C LYS A 35 -0.18 6.77 -23.58
N LYS A 36 -0.56 5.51 -23.84
CA LYS A 36 0.30 4.31 -23.75
C LYS A 36 1.22 4.32 -22.52
N PRO A 37 0.66 4.39 -21.29
CA PRO A 37 1.48 4.42 -20.09
C PRO A 37 2.31 3.14 -19.94
N GLY A 38 3.46 3.26 -19.26
CA GLY A 38 4.28 2.10 -18.92
C GLY A 38 3.58 1.16 -17.92
N PRO A 39 4.12 -0.07 -17.76
CA PRO A 39 3.52 -1.10 -16.89
C PRO A 39 3.24 -0.63 -15.46
N HIS A 40 4.16 0.15 -14.87
CA HIS A 40 4.01 0.70 -13.52
C HIS A 40 2.72 1.55 -13.37
N GLY A 41 2.42 2.40 -14.36
CA GLY A 41 1.26 3.28 -14.33
C GLY A 41 -0.04 2.49 -14.49
N VAL A 42 -0.04 1.50 -15.39
CA VAL A 42 -1.18 0.61 -15.62
C VAL A 42 -1.52 -0.18 -14.34
N VAL A 43 -0.53 -0.86 -13.76
CA VAL A 43 -0.73 -1.68 -12.56
C VAL A 43 -1.13 -0.82 -11.36
N ALA A 44 -0.48 0.32 -11.13
CA ALA A 44 -0.82 1.21 -10.02
C ALA A 44 -2.24 1.78 -10.13
N THR A 45 -2.68 2.14 -11.35
CA THR A 45 -4.05 2.58 -11.62
C THR A 45 -5.06 1.47 -11.40
N ALA A 46 -4.81 0.27 -11.94
CA ALA A 46 -5.67 -0.90 -11.73
C ALA A 46 -5.82 -1.22 -10.24
N ALA A 47 -4.72 -1.21 -9.49
CA ALA A 47 -4.71 -1.47 -8.06
C ALA A 47 -5.51 -0.43 -7.26
N ALA A 48 -5.33 0.86 -7.56
CA ALA A 48 -6.06 1.94 -6.90
C ALA A 48 -7.58 1.82 -7.11
N LEU A 49 -8.01 1.53 -8.35
CA LEU A 49 -9.41 1.35 -8.70
C LEU A 49 -10.03 0.09 -8.08
N ALA A 50 -9.29 -1.02 -8.08
CA ALA A 50 -9.76 -2.30 -7.51
C ALA A 50 -9.92 -2.24 -5.99
N LEU A 51 -8.97 -1.62 -5.29
CA LEU A 51 -9.04 -1.47 -3.85
C LEU A 51 -10.17 -0.50 -3.43
N ASP A 52 -10.47 0.51 -4.25
CA ASP A 52 -11.65 1.35 -4.08
C ASP A 52 -12.96 0.58 -4.32
N ASP A 53 -13.02 -0.23 -5.39
CA ASP A 53 -14.17 -1.07 -5.74
C ASP A 53 -14.44 -2.17 -4.70
N SER A 54 -13.40 -2.66 -4.02
CA SER A 54 -13.54 -3.64 -2.95
C SER A 54 -14.45 -3.14 -1.82
N ALA A 55 -14.43 -1.84 -1.52
CA ALA A 55 -15.30 -1.24 -0.52
C ALA A 55 -16.79 -1.19 -0.96
N LYS A 56 -17.06 -1.30 -2.27
CA LYS A 56 -18.40 -1.29 -2.86
C LYS A 56 -18.90 -2.69 -3.24
N GLY A 57 -18.03 -3.70 -3.16
CA GLY A 57 -18.35 -5.09 -3.49
C GLY A 57 -18.56 -5.38 -4.98
N LYS A 58 -18.18 -4.47 -5.89
CA LYS A 58 -18.33 -4.66 -7.34
C LYS A 58 -17.24 -3.96 -8.15
N LEU A 59 -16.67 -4.65 -9.14
CA LEU A 59 -15.71 -4.05 -10.07
C LEU A 59 -16.41 -3.17 -11.10
N SER A 60 -15.89 -1.96 -11.31
CA SER A 60 -16.33 -1.09 -12.39
C SER A 60 -15.76 -1.56 -13.75
N PRO A 61 -16.41 -1.17 -14.87
CA PRO A 61 -15.86 -1.43 -16.19
C PRO A 61 -14.45 -0.86 -16.37
N ALA A 62 -14.18 0.33 -15.83
CA ALA A 62 -12.85 0.95 -15.88
C ALA A 62 -11.81 0.09 -15.16
N THR A 63 -12.14 -0.49 -14.00
CA THR A 63 -11.23 -1.37 -13.27
C THR A 63 -10.95 -2.66 -14.03
N ARG A 64 -11.97 -3.26 -14.65
CA ARG A 64 -11.81 -4.46 -15.49
C ARG A 64 -10.91 -4.19 -16.70
N ASN A 65 -11.13 -3.06 -17.39
CA ASN A 65 -10.27 -2.61 -18.48
C ASN A 65 -8.84 -2.37 -17.99
N ALA A 66 -8.68 -1.77 -16.80
CA ALA A 66 -7.37 -1.52 -16.24
C ALA A 66 -6.58 -2.81 -15.97
N PHE A 67 -7.24 -3.83 -15.41
CA PHE A 67 -6.62 -5.15 -15.25
C PHE A 67 -6.31 -5.83 -16.59
N ALA A 68 -7.20 -5.73 -17.58
CA ALA A 68 -6.96 -6.30 -18.90
C ALA A 68 -5.68 -5.75 -19.53
N GLU A 69 -5.42 -4.44 -19.42
CA GLU A 69 -4.15 -3.85 -19.87
C GLU A 69 -2.96 -4.24 -18.98
N ALA A 70 -3.16 -4.38 -17.66
CA ALA A 70 -2.10 -4.84 -16.77
C ALA A 70 -1.62 -6.25 -17.15
N TRP A 71 -2.53 -7.16 -17.49
CA TRP A 71 -2.20 -8.53 -17.90
C TRP A 71 -1.43 -8.60 -19.21
N LYS A 72 -1.68 -7.69 -20.16
CA LYS A 72 -0.93 -7.61 -21.43
C LYS A 72 0.54 -7.25 -21.24
N THR A 73 0.87 -6.60 -20.13
CA THR A 73 2.24 -6.13 -19.83
C THR A 73 2.97 -7.01 -18.81
N GLN A 74 2.31 -8.07 -18.29
CA GLN A 74 2.93 -9.00 -17.37
C GLN A 74 3.98 -9.85 -18.10
N ARG A 75 5.17 -9.97 -17.51
CA ARG A 75 6.26 -10.79 -18.02
C ARG A 75 5.97 -12.28 -17.83
N GLU A 76 6.74 -13.13 -18.51
CA GLU A 76 6.61 -14.58 -18.42
C GLU A 76 6.83 -15.12 -17.00
N ASP A 77 7.75 -14.51 -16.26
CA ASP A 77 8.06 -14.87 -14.86
C ASP A 77 6.99 -14.42 -13.86
N GLY A 78 5.99 -13.63 -14.29
CA GLY A 78 4.90 -13.11 -13.45
C GLY A 78 5.12 -11.69 -12.92
N SER A 79 6.25 -11.06 -13.24
CA SER A 79 6.57 -9.70 -12.81
C SER A 79 6.19 -8.62 -13.85
N TRP A 80 6.46 -7.36 -13.50
CA TRP A 80 6.37 -6.22 -14.41
C TRP A 80 7.68 -5.44 -14.39
N ASP A 81 7.96 -4.67 -15.44
CA ASP A 81 9.05 -3.71 -15.40
C ASP A 81 8.69 -2.53 -14.52
N TRP A 82 9.14 -2.58 -13.26
CA TRP A 82 8.82 -1.55 -12.29
C TRP A 82 9.85 -0.42 -12.30
N LEU A 83 9.40 0.78 -11.94
CA LEU A 83 10.27 1.94 -11.76
C LEU A 83 11.21 1.72 -10.57
N LYS A 84 12.50 2.01 -10.78
CA LYS A 84 13.57 1.87 -9.78
C LYS A 84 14.35 3.17 -9.65
N CYS A 85 13.63 4.29 -9.54
CA CYS A 85 14.20 5.65 -9.52
C CYS A 85 14.75 6.06 -8.14
N GLY A 86 14.76 5.13 -7.17
CA GLY A 86 15.21 5.40 -5.79
C GLY A 86 14.18 6.15 -4.95
N TRP A 87 12.92 6.22 -5.40
CA TRP A 87 11.82 6.88 -4.67
C TRP A 87 11.09 5.84 -3.81
N GLY A 88 11.77 5.40 -2.75
CA GLY A 88 11.23 4.44 -1.81
C GLY A 88 9.98 4.97 -1.08
N PRO A 89 8.93 4.15 -0.91
CA PRO A 89 8.87 2.72 -1.22
C PRO A 89 8.41 2.40 -2.65
N TYR A 90 7.68 3.30 -3.30
CA TYR A 90 6.83 2.96 -4.44
C TYR A 90 7.58 2.68 -5.73
N GLU A 91 8.76 3.27 -5.92
CA GLU A 91 9.53 3.17 -7.16
C GLU A 91 10.96 2.76 -6.83
N SER A 92 11.07 1.64 -6.10
CA SER A 92 12.35 1.15 -5.59
C SER A 92 12.70 -0.27 -6.05
N ASP A 93 11.73 -1.14 -6.28
CA ASP A 93 11.96 -2.53 -6.69
C ASP A 93 10.74 -3.14 -7.41
N ASP A 94 10.92 -4.29 -8.06
CA ASP A 94 9.83 -5.01 -8.73
C ASP A 94 8.87 -5.67 -7.73
N HIS A 95 9.34 -5.98 -6.51
CA HIS A 95 8.54 -6.61 -5.47
C HIS A 95 7.35 -5.73 -5.08
N TYR A 96 7.52 -4.41 -5.01
CA TYR A 96 6.44 -3.45 -4.76
C TYR A 96 5.32 -3.61 -5.80
N GLY A 97 5.65 -3.57 -7.09
CA GLY A 97 4.70 -3.68 -8.18
C GLY A 97 3.95 -5.00 -8.19
N VAL A 98 4.69 -6.11 -8.07
CA VAL A 98 4.12 -7.46 -8.06
C VAL A 98 3.21 -7.67 -6.85
N THR A 99 3.63 -7.22 -5.66
CA THR A 99 2.82 -7.37 -4.44
C THR A 99 1.59 -6.47 -4.47
N LEU A 100 1.71 -5.25 -5.00
CA LEU A 100 0.56 -4.35 -5.18
C LEU A 100 -0.49 -4.97 -6.11
N ALA A 101 -0.05 -5.55 -7.23
CA ALA A 101 -0.94 -6.28 -8.14
C ALA A 101 -1.60 -7.49 -7.44
N ALA A 102 -0.82 -8.26 -6.66
CA ALA A 102 -1.34 -9.39 -5.89
C ALA A 102 -2.45 -8.97 -4.92
N ILE A 103 -2.19 -7.92 -4.13
CA ILE A 103 -3.14 -7.36 -3.17
C ILE A 103 -4.42 -6.90 -3.88
N ALA A 104 -4.28 -6.20 -5.00
CA ALA A 104 -5.40 -5.68 -5.77
C ALA A 104 -6.28 -6.79 -6.34
N VAL A 105 -5.68 -7.83 -6.93
CA VAL A 105 -6.40 -8.96 -7.53
C VAL A 105 -7.07 -9.81 -6.45
N ALA A 106 -6.38 -10.06 -5.34
CA ALA A 106 -6.93 -10.80 -4.20
C ALA A 106 -8.07 -10.05 -3.50
N SER A 107 -7.98 -8.72 -3.43
CA SER A 107 -9.01 -7.87 -2.81
C SER A 107 -10.16 -7.51 -3.75
N ALA A 108 -10.01 -7.78 -5.06
CA ALA A 108 -11.02 -7.45 -6.04
C ALA A 108 -12.30 -8.29 -5.80
N PRO A 109 -13.49 -7.65 -5.79
CA PRO A 109 -14.74 -8.35 -5.51
C PRO A 109 -15.13 -9.30 -6.65
N GLU A 110 -16.26 -9.98 -6.50
CA GLU A 110 -16.82 -10.88 -7.52
C GLU A 110 -15.91 -12.08 -7.84
N ASN A 111 -15.08 -12.50 -6.87
CA ASN A 111 -14.10 -13.57 -7.02
C ASN A 111 -13.19 -13.38 -8.25
N TYR A 112 -12.81 -12.12 -8.52
CA TYR A 112 -12.09 -11.76 -9.74
C TYR A 112 -10.82 -12.58 -9.96
N ALA A 113 -10.06 -12.86 -8.90
CA ALA A 113 -8.83 -13.67 -8.94
C ALA A 113 -9.01 -15.07 -9.57
N ALA A 114 -10.20 -15.67 -9.45
CA ALA A 114 -10.51 -16.99 -9.99
C ALA A 114 -11.08 -16.95 -11.42
N THR A 115 -11.31 -15.77 -11.99
CA THR A 115 -11.84 -15.64 -13.35
C THR A 115 -10.84 -16.13 -14.39
N ARG A 116 -11.34 -16.53 -15.57
CA ARG A 116 -10.49 -16.97 -16.70
C ARG A 116 -9.48 -15.91 -17.12
N ASP A 117 -9.85 -14.63 -16.98
CA ASP A 117 -9.02 -13.50 -17.37
C ASP A 117 -7.87 -13.22 -16.38
N ALA A 118 -8.10 -13.43 -15.07
CA ALA A 118 -7.13 -13.10 -14.03
C ALA A 118 -6.29 -14.30 -13.55
N ALA A 119 -6.89 -15.48 -13.45
CA ALA A 119 -6.29 -16.65 -12.78
C ALA A 119 -4.90 -17.03 -13.35
N PRO A 120 -4.66 -17.03 -14.68
CA PRO A 120 -3.33 -17.35 -15.22
C PRO A 120 -2.26 -16.35 -14.77
N GLY A 121 -2.56 -15.04 -14.85
CA GLY A 121 -1.62 -13.99 -14.45
C GLY A 121 -1.41 -13.94 -12.93
N TYR A 122 -2.48 -14.18 -12.18
CA TYR A 122 -2.44 -14.27 -10.72
C TYR A 122 -1.58 -15.46 -10.24
N LYS A 123 -1.70 -16.62 -10.89
CA LYS A 123 -0.83 -17.77 -10.58
C LYS A 123 0.65 -17.46 -10.84
N LYS A 124 0.98 -16.78 -11.95
CA LYS A 124 2.35 -16.39 -12.27
C LYS A 124 2.94 -15.44 -11.23
N LEU A 125 2.20 -14.38 -10.86
CA LEU A 125 2.71 -13.42 -9.88
C LEU A 125 2.84 -14.02 -8.47
N LEU A 126 1.95 -14.92 -8.04
CA LEU A 126 2.12 -15.65 -6.76
C LEU A 126 3.35 -16.57 -6.80
N SER A 127 3.60 -17.22 -7.93
CA SER A 127 4.80 -18.04 -8.13
C SER A 127 6.08 -17.19 -8.07
N TRP A 128 6.04 -15.98 -8.64
CA TRP A 128 7.13 -15.02 -8.55
C TRP A 128 7.40 -14.59 -7.12
N LEU A 129 6.36 -14.24 -6.35
CA LEU A 129 6.50 -13.84 -4.94
C LEU A 129 7.08 -14.97 -4.09
N LYS A 130 6.67 -16.22 -4.33
CA LYS A 130 7.25 -17.39 -3.64
C LYS A 130 8.74 -17.55 -3.90
N LYS A 131 9.19 -17.29 -5.15
CA LYS A 131 10.61 -17.36 -5.55
C LYS A 131 11.41 -16.15 -5.06
N ASN A 132 10.77 -14.99 -4.90
CA ASN A 132 11.40 -13.72 -4.54
C ASN A 132 10.89 -13.25 -3.17
N GLN A 133 11.23 -14.00 -2.12
CA GLN A 133 10.81 -13.71 -0.74
C GLN A 133 11.19 -12.28 -0.31
N PRO A 134 10.34 -11.60 0.49
CA PRO A 134 10.55 -10.22 0.88
C PRO A 134 11.78 -10.08 1.78
N LYS A 135 12.67 -9.16 1.42
CA LYS A 135 13.90 -8.87 2.19
C LYS A 135 13.71 -7.65 3.07
N LEU A 136 13.14 -6.59 2.49
CA LEU A 136 12.92 -5.32 3.17
C LEU A 136 11.70 -5.39 4.07
N ALA A 137 11.72 -4.65 5.18
CA ALA A 137 10.57 -4.55 6.08
C ALA A 137 9.32 -4.00 5.37
N HIS A 138 9.48 -3.09 4.41
CA HIS A 138 8.37 -2.61 3.59
C HIS A 138 7.71 -3.74 2.78
N GLN A 139 8.51 -4.56 2.09
CA GLN A 139 8.05 -5.71 1.31
C GLN A 139 7.32 -6.72 2.21
N LYS A 140 7.88 -7.00 3.40
CA LYS A 140 7.25 -7.86 4.42
C LYS A 140 5.89 -7.31 4.84
N GLY A 141 5.79 -6.00 5.09
CA GLY A 141 4.51 -5.33 5.38
C GLY A 141 3.48 -5.45 4.26
N MET A 142 3.90 -5.36 3.00
CA MET A 142 2.99 -5.59 1.87
C MET A 142 2.52 -7.04 1.77
N MET A 143 3.41 -8.01 2.01
CA MET A 143 3.02 -9.43 2.04
C MET A 143 2.07 -9.75 3.21
N LEU A 144 2.27 -9.12 4.37
CA LEU A 144 1.33 -9.18 5.48
C LEU A 144 -0.05 -8.61 5.12
N TRP A 145 -0.09 -7.53 4.34
CA TRP A 145 -1.36 -7.04 3.78
C TRP A 145 -1.98 -8.05 2.82
N LEU A 146 -1.21 -8.63 1.90
CA LEU A 146 -1.69 -9.68 0.98
C LEU A 146 -2.32 -10.86 1.73
N SER A 147 -1.73 -11.27 2.86
CA SER A 147 -2.23 -12.40 3.68
C SER A 147 -3.67 -12.23 4.19
N ASN A 148 -4.19 -11.00 4.22
CA ASN A 148 -5.59 -10.74 4.55
C ASN A 148 -6.55 -11.12 3.42
N ALA A 149 -6.13 -10.86 2.17
CA ALA A 149 -6.96 -11.04 0.99
C ALA A 149 -6.81 -12.44 0.38
N ASP A 150 -5.63 -13.03 0.50
CA ASP A 150 -5.36 -14.43 0.14
C ASP A 150 -4.54 -15.08 1.26
N GLN A 151 -5.20 -15.93 2.06
CA GLN A 151 -4.58 -16.63 3.19
C GLN A 151 -3.62 -17.74 2.73
N ALA A 152 -3.74 -18.23 1.49
CA ALA A 152 -2.86 -19.25 0.93
C ALA A 152 -1.59 -18.65 0.30
N ALA A 153 -1.58 -17.33 0.03
CA ALA A 153 -0.42 -16.65 -0.55
C ALA A 153 0.77 -16.52 0.41
N VAL A 154 0.55 -16.62 1.72
CA VAL A 154 1.58 -16.45 2.76
C VAL A 154 1.46 -17.57 3.79
N SER A 155 2.56 -18.27 4.07
CA SER A 155 2.58 -19.32 5.10
C SER A 155 2.38 -18.74 6.51
N PRO A 156 1.79 -19.49 7.45
CA PRO A 156 1.69 -19.05 8.85
C PRO A 156 3.06 -18.72 9.47
N GLU A 157 4.10 -19.47 9.12
CA GLU A 157 5.46 -19.29 9.59
C GLU A 157 6.06 -17.96 9.10
N ASP A 158 5.96 -17.69 7.79
CA ASP A 158 6.44 -16.44 7.19
C ASP A 158 5.68 -15.24 7.76
N LYS A 159 4.35 -15.37 7.88
CA LYS A 159 3.48 -14.34 8.47
C LYS A 159 3.91 -14.00 9.89
N SER A 160 4.13 -14.99 10.74
CA SER A 160 4.60 -14.77 12.12
C SER A 160 6.01 -14.17 12.16
N GLY A 161 6.91 -14.62 11.28
CA GLY A 161 8.27 -14.08 11.17
C GLY A 161 8.27 -12.60 10.79
N TRP A 162 7.51 -12.24 9.76
CA TRP A 162 7.41 -10.86 9.27
C TRP A 162 6.70 -9.93 10.25
N GLN A 163 5.69 -10.42 10.98
CA GLN A 163 5.10 -9.67 12.09
C GLN A 163 6.15 -9.32 13.14
N LYS A 164 6.96 -10.29 13.56
CA LYS A 164 8.05 -10.09 14.53
C LYS A 164 9.08 -9.08 14.02
N ASP A 165 9.47 -9.18 12.75
CA ASP A 165 10.42 -8.25 12.13
C ASP A 165 9.92 -6.80 12.16
N LEU A 166 8.64 -6.58 11.82
CA LEU A 166 8.05 -5.24 11.90
C LEU A 166 7.92 -4.74 13.34
N LEU A 167 7.50 -5.60 14.27
CA LEU A 167 7.39 -5.24 15.69
C LEU A 167 8.75 -4.83 16.28
N ALA A 168 9.85 -5.48 15.86
CA ALA A 168 11.20 -5.16 16.31
C ALA A 168 11.69 -3.77 15.85
N LEU A 169 11.05 -3.16 14.85
CA LEU A 169 11.37 -1.81 14.36
C LEU A 169 10.63 -0.70 15.11
N GLN A 170 9.77 -1.04 16.08
CA GLN A 170 9.03 -0.04 16.86
C GLN A 170 9.99 0.83 17.67
N GLN A 171 9.83 2.14 17.56
CA GLN A 171 10.65 3.12 18.26
C GLN A 171 10.17 3.31 19.71
N ALA A 172 11.00 3.94 20.54
CA ALA A 172 10.69 4.21 21.94
C ALA A 172 9.41 5.07 22.13
N ASP A 173 9.11 5.94 21.15
CA ASP A 173 7.89 6.77 21.14
C ASP A 173 6.63 6.00 20.73
N GLY A 174 6.75 4.71 20.38
CA GLY A 174 5.66 3.85 19.97
C GLY A 174 5.36 3.86 18.46
N GLY A 175 6.00 4.73 17.68
CA GLY A 175 5.83 4.79 16.23
C GLY A 175 6.86 3.96 15.45
N TRP A 176 6.83 4.15 14.13
CA TRP A 176 7.81 3.60 13.17
C TRP A 176 8.27 4.68 12.20
N ALA A 177 9.50 4.55 11.71
CA ALA A 177 10.08 5.44 10.72
C ALA A 177 10.02 4.80 9.32
N ILE A 178 9.62 5.54 8.29
CA ILE A 178 9.68 5.03 6.90
C ILE A 178 11.11 4.61 6.54
N ALA A 179 12.10 5.35 7.03
CA ALA A 179 13.52 5.11 6.80
C ALA A 179 14.02 3.75 7.30
N THR A 180 13.34 3.11 8.26
CA THR A 180 13.72 1.76 8.73
C THR A 180 13.07 0.65 7.94
N LEU A 181 12.15 0.96 7.01
CA LEU A 181 11.41 -0.03 6.24
C LEU A 181 12.17 -0.50 4.98
N GLY A 182 13.21 0.23 4.57
CA GLY A 182 14.04 -0.10 3.42
C GLY A 182 15.49 0.36 3.61
N ASP A 183 16.29 0.10 2.58
CA ASP A 183 17.71 0.49 2.46
C ASP A 183 17.91 1.64 1.46
N TRP A 184 16.85 2.43 1.22
CA TRP A 184 16.84 3.51 0.24
C TRP A 184 17.85 4.61 0.59
N LYS A 185 18.67 4.97 -0.39
CA LYS A 185 19.67 6.04 -0.28
C LYS A 185 19.09 7.36 -0.79
N ARG A 186 19.45 8.45 -0.13
CA ARG A 186 19.06 9.79 -0.56
C ARG A 186 19.93 10.25 -1.72
N ALA A 187 19.32 10.95 -2.67
CA ALA A 187 20.03 11.48 -3.85
C ALA A 187 20.92 12.69 -3.54
N ASP A 188 20.67 13.36 -2.41
CA ASP A 188 21.49 14.49 -1.93
C ASP A 188 22.68 14.03 -1.05
N GLY A 189 22.90 12.72 -0.90
CA GLY A 189 23.99 12.14 -0.11
C GLY A 189 23.81 12.25 1.40
N THR A 190 22.76 12.90 1.90
CA THR A 190 22.50 13.00 3.34
C THR A 190 21.94 11.69 3.90
N GLU A 191 22.05 11.50 5.21
CA GLU A 191 21.55 10.29 5.85
C GLU A 191 20.02 10.29 6.00
N GLN A 192 19.46 9.08 6.02
CA GLN A 192 18.07 8.89 6.41
C GLN A 192 17.89 9.15 7.91
N VAL A 193 16.75 9.74 8.29
CA VAL A 193 16.38 9.89 9.71
C VAL A 193 15.72 8.59 10.16
N ARG A 194 16.50 7.70 10.79
CA ARG A 194 16.05 6.36 11.19
C ARG A 194 15.51 6.28 12.62
N ASN A 195 15.82 7.26 13.47
CA ASN A 195 15.50 7.29 14.90
C ASN A 195 14.29 8.18 15.24
N ARG A 196 13.46 8.51 14.26
CA ARG A 196 12.27 9.34 14.45
C ARG A 196 11.11 8.74 13.69
N SER A 197 10.04 8.44 14.41
CA SER A 197 8.80 7.95 13.83
C SER A 197 8.14 8.99 12.94
N ASP A 198 7.40 8.54 11.94
CA ASP A 198 6.68 9.39 11.00
C ASP A 198 5.33 8.80 10.59
N GLY A 199 4.55 9.59 9.84
CA GLY A 199 3.20 9.25 9.42
C GLY A 199 3.11 7.98 8.57
N TYR A 200 4.00 7.84 7.58
CA TYR A 200 3.99 6.68 6.71
C TYR A 200 4.49 5.44 7.43
N GLY A 201 5.63 5.51 8.10
CA GLY A 201 6.19 4.39 8.85
C GLY A 201 5.18 3.84 9.85
N THR A 202 4.65 4.71 10.71
CA THR A 202 3.70 4.31 11.76
C THR A 202 2.38 3.83 11.17
N GLY A 203 1.77 4.60 10.26
CA GLY A 203 0.49 4.25 9.65
C GLY A 203 0.56 2.94 8.86
N PHE A 204 1.58 2.77 8.02
CA PHE A 204 1.73 1.58 7.18
C PHE A 204 1.95 0.33 8.02
N VAL A 205 2.85 0.37 9.02
CA VAL A 205 3.16 -0.80 9.84
C VAL A 205 1.97 -1.21 10.70
N VAL A 206 1.28 -0.28 11.35
CA VAL A 206 0.06 -0.59 12.13
C VAL A 206 -1.00 -1.21 11.23
N PHE A 207 -1.23 -0.62 10.05
CA PHE A 207 -2.19 -1.15 9.07
C PHE A 207 -1.83 -2.58 8.61
N ALA A 208 -0.57 -2.82 8.23
CA ALA A 208 -0.11 -4.13 7.77
C ALA A 208 -0.21 -5.21 8.88
N LEU A 209 0.18 -4.87 10.11
CA LEU A 209 0.05 -5.76 11.27
C LEU A 209 -1.43 -6.09 11.55
N ARG A 210 -2.32 -5.09 11.51
CA ARG A 210 -3.77 -5.32 11.65
C ARG A 210 -4.32 -6.21 10.54
N LYS A 211 -3.92 -6.00 9.28
CA LYS A 211 -4.30 -6.85 8.15
C LYS A 211 -3.81 -8.29 8.30
N SER A 212 -2.66 -8.48 8.93
CA SER A 212 -2.19 -9.82 9.27
C SER A 212 -2.89 -10.47 10.47
N GLY A 213 -3.89 -9.82 11.08
CA GLY A 213 -4.69 -10.41 12.15
C GLY A 213 -4.16 -10.21 13.58
N LEU A 214 -3.13 -9.38 13.80
CA LEU A 214 -2.79 -8.93 15.16
C LEU A 214 -3.96 -8.13 15.74
N PRO A 215 -4.44 -8.41 16.96
CA PRO A 215 -5.62 -7.75 17.51
C PRO A 215 -5.34 -6.26 17.82
N PRO A 216 -6.38 -5.41 17.83
CA PRO A 216 -6.22 -3.97 18.07
C PRO A 216 -5.68 -3.62 19.47
N ASP A 217 -5.84 -4.52 20.45
CA ASP A 217 -5.34 -4.38 21.82
C ASP A 217 -3.89 -4.85 22.00
N HIS A 218 -3.25 -5.39 20.95
CA HIS A 218 -1.84 -5.76 20.98
C HIS A 218 -1.00 -4.56 21.44
N PRO A 219 -0.08 -4.69 22.42
CA PRO A 219 0.61 -3.56 23.03
C PRO A 219 1.32 -2.63 22.04
N ALA A 220 1.97 -3.20 21.02
CA ALA A 220 2.63 -2.42 19.98
C ALA A 220 1.63 -1.63 19.10
N ILE A 221 0.46 -2.20 18.82
CA ILE A 221 -0.59 -1.54 18.04
C ILE A 221 -1.15 -0.34 18.81
N ARG A 222 -1.46 -0.53 20.11
CA ARG A 222 -1.92 0.57 20.97
C ARG A 222 -0.92 1.72 21.04
N LYS A 223 0.37 1.42 21.19
CA LYS A 223 1.44 2.43 21.14
C LYS A 223 1.49 3.17 19.80
N GLY A 224 1.36 2.46 18.68
CA GLY A 224 1.30 3.07 17.35
C GLY A 224 0.08 3.97 17.17
N VAL A 225 -1.10 3.53 17.63
CA VAL A 225 -2.34 4.34 17.62
C VAL A 225 -2.19 5.58 18.48
N SER A 226 -1.64 5.46 19.70
CA SER A 226 -1.35 6.60 20.57
C SER A 226 -0.39 7.59 19.89
N TRP A 227 0.66 7.09 19.24
CA TRP A 227 1.58 7.94 18.47
C TRP A 227 0.84 8.68 17.34
N LEU A 228 -0.01 7.99 16.57
CA LEU A 228 -0.79 8.63 15.50
C LEU A 228 -1.68 9.74 16.07
N LYS A 229 -2.46 9.47 17.13
CA LYS A 229 -3.32 10.49 17.75
C LYS A 229 -2.54 11.70 18.28
N ALA A 230 -1.36 11.47 18.86
CA ALA A 230 -0.53 12.54 19.40
C ALA A 230 0.18 13.38 18.32
N ASN A 231 0.44 12.81 17.14
CA ASN A 231 1.26 13.44 16.08
C ASN A 231 0.46 13.91 14.86
N GLN A 232 -0.87 13.92 14.94
CA GLN A 232 -1.70 14.59 13.94
C GLN A 232 -1.43 16.10 13.99
N ARG A 233 -1.05 16.69 12.85
CA ARG A 233 -0.87 18.14 12.75
C ARG A 233 -2.22 18.84 12.64
N GLU A 234 -2.25 20.15 12.90
CA GLU A 234 -3.45 21.01 12.74
C GLU A 234 -4.11 20.87 11.36
N SER A 235 -3.31 20.67 10.31
CA SER A 235 -3.83 20.39 8.95
C SER A 235 -4.57 19.05 8.78
N GLY A 236 -4.68 18.23 9.84
CA GLY A 236 -5.20 16.86 9.81
C GLY A 236 -4.23 15.81 9.27
N ARG A 237 -3.04 16.21 8.80
CA ARG A 237 -2.04 15.34 8.15
C ARG A 237 -1.01 14.79 9.14
N TRP A 238 -0.41 13.67 8.76
CA TRP A 238 0.82 13.17 9.39
C TRP A 238 1.99 13.37 8.45
N PHE A 239 3.00 14.08 8.93
CA PHE A 239 4.18 14.35 8.14
C PHE A 239 5.04 13.10 7.96
N THR A 240 5.64 13.02 6.78
CA THR A 240 6.64 12.01 6.43
C THR A 240 7.71 12.70 5.60
N ARG A 241 8.94 12.70 6.10
CA ARG A 241 10.10 13.18 5.34
C ARG A 241 10.31 12.24 4.16
N SER A 242 10.60 12.80 2.99
CA SER A 242 10.90 12.01 1.80
C SER A 242 12.19 11.21 2.00
N THR A 243 12.19 9.98 1.49
CA THR A 243 13.34 9.08 1.46
C THR A 243 14.34 9.44 0.37
N TYR A 244 14.02 10.39 -0.53
CA TYR A 244 14.85 10.76 -1.67
C TYR A 244 15.66 12.05 -1.46
N ASN A 245 15.01 13.16 -1.13
CA ASN A 245 15.63 14.45 -0.78
C ASN A 245 14.61 15.36 -0.04
N ASP A 246 15.00 16.58 0.35
CA ASP A 246 14.11 17.52 1.05
C ASP A 246 13.43 18.58 0.16
N LYS A 247 13.45 18.41 -1.16
CA LYS A 247 12.75 19.34 -2.08
C LYS A 247 11.23 19.16 -2.03
N HIS A 248 10.77 17.91 -1.98
CA HIS A 248 9.35 17.57 -1.95
C HIS A 248 9.06 16.42 -0.99
N HIS A 249 7.94 16.50 -0.28
CA HIS A 249 7.51 15.49 0.69
C HIS A 249 6.17 14.85 0.30
N PHE A 250 6.01 14.49 -0.99
CA PHE A 250 4.78 13.91 -1.52
C PHE A 250 4.33 12.64 -0.79
N ILE A 251 5.28 11.90 -0.21
CA ILE A 251 5.02 10.72 0.61
C ILE A 251 4.15 11.02 1.85
N THR A 252 4.12 12.27 2.33
CA THR A 252 3.21 12.73 3.40
C THR A 252 1.74 12.45 3.08
N HIS A 253 1.33 12.52 1.80
CA HIS A 253 -0.04 12.19 1.41
C HIS A 253 -0.35 10.71 1.56
N ALA A 254 0.59 9.83 1.21
CA ALA A 254 0.47 8.40 1.44
C ALA A 254 0.51 8.10 2.94
N GLY A 255 1.40 8.76 3.70
CA GLY A 255 1.50 8.59 5.15
C GLY A 255 0.21 8.97 5.86
N THR A 256 -0.42 10.07 5.47
CA THR A 256 -1.74 10.47 5.98
C THR A 256 -2.81 9.43 5.64
N THR A 257 -2.80 8.87 4.43
CA THR A 257 -3.75 7.82 4.05
C THR A 257 -3.58 6.57 4.92
N PHE A 258 -2.34 6.10 5.09
CA PHE A 258 -2.07 4.92 5.90
C PHE A 258 -2.34 5.16 7.39
N ALA A 259 -2.10 6.37 7.92
CA ALA A 259 -2.51 6.73 9.28
C ALA A 259 -4.02 6.59 9.48
N LEU A 260 -4.83 7.11 8.54
CA LEU A 260 -6.29 6.98 8.59
C LEU A 260 -6.74 5.52 8.45
N LEU A 261 -6.13 4.75 7.54
CA LEU A 261 -6.40 3.32 7.40
C LEU A 261 -6.08 2.56 8.69
N ALA A 262 -4.92 2.80 9.30
CA ALA A 262 -4.51 2.18 10.55
C ALA A 262 -5.50 2.45 11.69
N LEU A 263 -5.91 3.71 11.85
CA LEU A 263 -6.93 4.11 12.83
C LEU A 263 -8.28 3.45 12.52
N GLY A 264 -8.67 3.37 11.25
CA GLY A 264 -9.89 2.69 10.81
C GLY A 264 -9.90 1.20 11.17
N GLU A 265 -8.80 0.48 10.90
CA GLU A 265 -8.66 -0.93 11.26
C GLU A 265 -8.62 -1.17 12.79
N CYS A 266 -8.41 -0.12 13.58
CA CYS A 266 -8.44 -0.16 15.04
C CYS A 266 -9.74 0.41 15.64
N ASN A 267 -10.70 0.86 14.81
CA ASN A 267 -11.92 1.55 15.23
C ASN A 267 -11.67 2.87 15.99
N GLU A 268 -10.62 3.60 15.63
CA GLU A 268 -10.10 4.77 16.36
C GLU A 268 -10.22 6.10 15.58
N LEU A 269 -10.96 6.10 14.46
CA LEU A 269 -11.16 7.28 13.62
C LEU A 269 -11.97 8.40 14.29
N ALA A 270 -12.92 8.06 15.17
CA ALA A 270 -13.77 9.04 15.86
C ALA A 270 -13.03 9.88 16.91
N ALA A 271 -11.79 9.50 17.25
CA ALA A 271 -10.97 10.16 18.27
C ALA A 271 -9.98 11.18 17.67
N LEU A 272 -10.16 11.58 16.41
CA LEU A 272 -9.31 12.55 15.72
C LEU A 272 -9.73 13.98 16.04
N LYS A 273 -8.78 14.91 16.01
CA LYS A 273 -9.06 16.35 16.16
C LYS A 273 -9.78 16.82 14.89
N GLU A 274 -10.89 17.55 15.07
CA GLU A 274 -11.61 18.25 14.00
C GLU A 274 -10.74 19.31 13.33
#